data_AF-A8SIX5-F1
#
_entry.id   AF-A8SIX5-F1
#
_cell.length_a   1.000
_cell.length_b   1.000
_cell.length_c   1.000
_cell.angle_alpha   90.00
_cell.angle_beta   90.00
_cell.angle_gamma   90.00
#
_symmetry.space_group_name_H-M   'P 1'
#
loop_
_entity.id
_entity.type
_entity.pdbx_description
1 polymer ?
#
loop_
_entity_poly.entity_id
_entity_poly.type
_entity_poly.pdbx_seq_one_letter_code
_entity_poly.pdbx_strand_id
1 'polypeptide(L)'
;MMTEQLGIFSKKVKKYTGFATDGNGKMYFKDGKYGKGYVDKVFYGEGKPADWWYDDGTAWYFFQKGEKFTGIAKDASGEKYFVDGKYGSGIYNDILYKDGIKSEGKVYVNGIFYGEDLKPANWWYDDGTGWYFFQNGKKHTGFAKDASGEKYFVDGKYANGLYNEKLYKDGIETEGEVYINGLFFDKDKKLANGWYYDGIEELYFENGSKYTGVLEGKFLVDGKYANKYYDGKYYKDGEEIEIPDSMLIEEGIKAYNFDDDKYYTGCWLYSAASGLYSKGVSITPPELLKLLPNTGDPRTGVMGNPKEHLYQGVFPACYPSALVPVLKKFVPTIEDFSGASFEDIKLQLSQGHTVQIWLSRVIPSNIINVGDGETIIASAWYHSVLLIGYNDKGFYHIEAVNQNKKVFLDFEKSLSQYEVFGRKAILYK
;
A
#
# COMPACT_ATOMS: atom_id res chain seq x y z
N MET A 1 81.50 -65.51 36.67
CA MET A 1 81.04 -64.81 37.89
C MET A 1 80.65 -63.41 37.47
N MET A 2 79.39 -63.05 37.70
CA MET A 2 78.79 -61.71 37.76
C MET A 2 78.92 -60.73 36.57
N THR A 3 77.80 -60.68 35.83
CA THR A 3 77.05 -59.53 35.31
C THR A 3 77.38 -58.13 35.86
N GLU A 4 77.35 -57.13 34.98
CA GLU A 4 76.61 -55.89 35.25
C GLU A 4 76.01 -55.29 33.97
N GLN A 5 74.68 -55.33 33.91
CA GLN A 5 73.82 -54.66 32.94
C GLN A 5 73.53 -53.25 33.49
N LEU A 6 74.02 -52.20 32.82
CA LEU A 6 73.62 -50.83 33.11
C LEU A 6 72.22 -50.57 32.54
N GLY A 7 71.20 -50.84 33.35
CA GLY A 7 69.82 -50.45 33.09
C GLY A 7 69.59 -48.97 33.42
N ILE A 8 69.26 -48.17 32.41
CA ILE A 8 68.79 -46.79 32.59
C ILE A 8 67.36 -46.84 33.15
N PHE A 9 67.20 -46.65 34.46
CA PHE A 9 65.91 -46.46 35.10
C PHE A 9 65.42 -45.01 34.88
N SER A 10 64.42 -44.81 34.01
CA SER A 10 63.67 -43.55 33.97
C SER A 10 62.75 -43.48 35.20
N LYS A 11 63.13 -42.68 36.21
CA LYS A 11 62.29 -42.44 37.38
C LYS A 11 61.02 -41.67 36.94
N LYS A 12 59.86 -42.34 36.94
CA LYS A 12 58.56 -41.73 36.62
C LYS A 12 58.23 -40.70 37.72
N VAL A 13 58.51 -39.42 37.47
CA VAL A 13 58.14 -38.33 38.38
C VAL A 13 56.61 -38.25 38.42
N LYS A 14 56.00 -38.61 39.56
CA LYS A 14 54.56 -38.45 39.78
C LYS A 14 54.28 -36.95 39.84
N LYS A 15 53.54 -36.44 38.85
CA LYS A 15 53.18 -35.02 38.78
C LYS A 15 52.18 -34.69 39.89
N TYR A 16 52.39 -33.56 40.57
CA TYR A 16 51.60 -33.16 41.73
C TYR A 16 50.24 -32.58 41.31
N THR A 17 49.18 -32.98 42.01
CA THR A 17 47.83 -32.41 41.90
C THR A 17 47.32 -32.12 43.31
N GLY A 18 46.90 -30.88 43.57
CA GLY A 18 46.53 -30.41 44.91
C GLY A 18 46.95 -28.97 45.16
N PHE A 19 46.75 -28.48 46.38
CA PHE A 19 47.17 -27.14 46.77
C PHE A 19 48.60 -27.12 47.33
N ALA A 20 49.47 -26.33 46.72
CA ALA A 20 50.81 -26.07 47.24
C ALA A 20 51.09 -24.56 47.23
N THR A 21 52.06 -24.13 48.03
CA THR A 21 52.49 -22.72 48.06
C THR A 21 53.79 -22.59 47.28
N ASP A 22 53.83 -21.64 46.34
CA ASP A 22 55.04 -21.23 45.64
C ASP A 22 55.23 -19.70 45.73
N GLY A 23 56.11 -19.13 44.90
CA GLY A 23 56.36 -17.70 44.85
C GLY A 23 55.13 -16.84 44.51
N ASN A 24 54.05 -17.44 44.02
CA ASN A 24 52.78 -16.78 43.69
C ASN A 24 51.68 -17.00 44.74
N GLY A 25 52.02 -17.61 45.89
CA GLY A 25 51.12 -17.89 46.99
C GLY A 25 50.56 -19.32 46.96
N LYS A 26 49.42 -19.54 47.62
CA LYS A 26 48.73 -20.84 47.61
C LYS A 26 48.05 -21.04 46.25
N MET A 27 48.51 -22.03 45.49
CA MET A 27 48.05 -22.34 44.14
C MET A 27 47.49 -23.75 44.06
N TYR A 28 46.42 -23.94 43.27
CA TYR A 28 45.97 -25.25 42.83
C TYR A 28 46.85 -25.73 41.67
N PHE A 29 47.37 -26.95 41.78
CA PHE A 29 48.12 -27.62 40.72
C PHE A 29 47.32 -28.79 40.17
N LYS A 30 47.42 -29.01 38.87
CA LYS A 30 46.91 -30.18 38.16
C LYS A 30 48.01 -30.71 37.26
N ASP A 31 48.44 -31.94 37.51
CA ASP A 31 49.52 -32.60 36.77
C ASP A 31 50.80 -31.76 36.69
N GLY A 32 51.21 -31.18 37.82
CA GLY A 32 52.46 -30.43 37.95
C GLY A 32 52.46 -29.06 37.26
N LYS A 33 51.32 -28.58 36.78
CA LYS A 33 51.12 -27.21 36.26
C LYS A 33 50.07 -26.49 37.08
N TYR A 34 50.00 -25.16 36.96
CA TYR A 34 48.87 -24.41 37.51
C TYR A 34 47.55 -24.94 36.97
N GLY A 35 46.71 -25.36 37.92
CA GLY A 35 45.54 -26.15 37.65
C GLY A 35 44.40 -25.31 37.08
N LYS A 36 43.66 -25.91 36.16
CA LYS A 36 42.38 -25.42 35.65
C LYS A 36 41.30 -26.45 35.94
N GLY A 37 40.19 -26.01 36.53
CA GLY A 37 39.03 -26.87 36.82
C GLY A 37 38.44 -26.63 38.21
N TYR A 38 37.35 -27.35 38.48
CA TYR A 38 36.64 -27.26 39.75
C TYR A 38 37.34 -28.04 40.86
N VAL A 39 37.46 -27.40 42.02
CA VAL A 39 37.84 -28.02 43.30
C VAL A 39 36.87 -27.49 44.35
N ASP A 40 36.12 -28.37 44.99
CA ASP A 40 35.11 -28.01 46.01
C ASP A 40 34.16 -26.90 45.55
N LYS A 41 33.65 -27.02 44.31
CA LYS A 41 32.75 -26.06 43.61
C LYS A 41 33.37 -24.71 43.24
N VAL A 42 34.60 -24.42 43.65
CA VAL A 42 35.34 -23.24 43.22
C VAL A 42 36.08 -23.58 41.93
N PHE A 43 35.85 -22.81 40.87
CA PHE A 43 36.57 -22.92 39.62
C PHE A 43 37.93 -22.23 39.74
N TYR A 44 39.00 -22.96 39.42
CA TYR A 44 40.35 -22.42 39.38
C TYR A 44 40.78 -22.20 37.93
N GLY A 45 41.38 -21.04 37.69
CA GLY A 45 42.06 -20.66 36.46
C GLY A 45 43.49 -20.25 36.79
N GLU A 46 44.47 -20.83 36.07
CA GLU A 46 45.89 -20.60 36.34
C GLU A 46 46.26 -20.80 37.83
N GLY A 47 45.65 -21.80 38.48
CA GLY A 47 45.92 -22.17 39.85
C GLY A 47 45.35 -21.25 40.93
N LYS A 48 44.62 -20.17 40.56
CA LYS A 48 43.89 -19.29 41.50
C LYS A 48 42.38 -19.42 41.30
N PRO A 49 41.54 -19.10 42.31
CA PRO A 49 40.10 -18.95 42.09
C PRO A 49 39.87 -17.98 40.92
N ALA A 50 39.06 -18.40 39.95
CA ALA A 50 38.85 -17.64 38.73
C ALA A 50 38.16 -16.30 39.00
N ASP A 51 38.72 -15.22 38.49
CA ASP A 51 38.23 -13.84 38.69
C ASP A 51 38.15 -13.09 37.36
N TRP A 52 37.71 -13.79 36.31
CA TRP A 52 37.56 -13.28 34.94
C TRP A 52 36.73 -14.25 34.07
N TRP A 53 36.70 -14.02 32.76
CA TRP A 53 36.22 -14.98 31.77
C TRP A 53 37.09 -16.23 31.71
N TYR A 54 36.49 -17.40 31.92
CA TYR A 54 37.12 -18.70 31.70
C TYR A 54 36.16 -19.67 31.00
N ASP A 55 36.72 -20.52 30.14
CA ASP A 55 36.02 -21.72 29.66
C ASP A 55 36.11 -22.82 30.71
N ASP A 56 34.97 -23.24 31.28
CA ASP A 56 34.92 -24.27 32.32
C ASP A 56 34.90 -25.72 31.77
N GLY A 57 34.96 -25.88 30.45
CA GLY A 57 34.82 -27.14 29.73
C GLY A 57 33.42 -27.36 29.15
N THR A 58 32.45 -26.51 29.47
CA THR A 58 31.12 -26.49 28.86
C THR A 58 30.89 -25.25 27.99
N ALA A 59 31.27 -24.07 28.49
CA ALA A 59 31.27 -22.80 27.76
C ALA A 59 32.12 -21.75 28.50
N TRP A 60 32.25 -20.57 27.89
CA TRP A 60 32.81 -19.39 28.55
C TRP A 60 31.85 -18.81 29.60
N TYR A 61 32.33 -18.60 30.81
CA TYR A 61 31.60 -17.91 31.88
C TYR A 61 32.48 -16.86 32.54
N PHE A 62 31.87 -15.78 33.01
CA PHE A 62 32.49 -14.79 33.86
C PHE A 62 32.45 -15.27 35.31
N PHE A 63 33.62 -15.41 35.91
CA PHE A 63 33.78 -15.84 37.28
C PHE A 63 34.19 -14.69 38.19
N GLN A 64 33.70 -14.70 39.42
CA GLN A 64 34.24 -13.89 40.50
C GLN A 64 34.53 -14.79 41.69
N LYS A 65 35.76 -14.73 42.23
CA LYS A 65 36.22 -15.61 43.33
C LYS A 65 35.97 -17.11 43.09
N GLY A 66 36.03 -17.54 41.83
CA GLY A 66 35.85 -18.92 41.38
C GLY A 66 34.41 -19.39 41.25
N GLU A 67 33.42 -18.52 41.43
CA GLU A 67 31.99 -18.83 41.20
C GLU A 67 31.49 -18.11 39.95
N LYS A 68 30.53 -18.70 39.23
CA LYS A 68 29.86 -18.04 38.10
C LYS A 68 29.12 -16.82 38.63
N PHE A 69 29.47 -15.64 38.13
CA PHE A 69 29.04 -14.40 38.74
C PHE A 69 27.63 -13.98 38.31
N THR A 70 26.84 -13.47 39.25
CA THR A 70 25.56 -12.80 39.01
C THR A 70 25.61 -11.42 39.66
N GLY A 71 25.38 -10.37 38.87
CA GLY A 71 25.48 -8.98 39.33
C GLY A 71 26.18 -8.07 38.32
N ILE A 72 26.67 -6.92 38.78
CA ILE A 72 27.38 -5.95 37.94
C ILE A 72 28.89 -6.11 38.11
N ALA A 73 29.60 -6.31 37.01
CA ALA A 73 31.06 -6.36 36.99
C ALA A 73 31.61 -5.74 35.70
N LYS A 74 32.90 -5.39 35.71
CA LYS A 74 33.58 -4.81 34.55
C LYS A 74 34.41 -5.89 33.84
N ASP A 75 34.16 -6.07 32.55
CA ASP A 75 35.06 -6.82 31.67
C ASP A 75 35.79 -5.89 30.68
N ALA A 76 36.46 -6.46 29.69
CA ALA A 76 37.19 -5.68 28.68
C ALA A 76 36.30 -4.70 27.88
N SER A 77 34.99 -4.95 27.82
CA SER A 77 33.99 -4.14 27.12
C SER A 77 33.23 -3.15 28.01
N GLY A 78 33.64 -3.03 29.28
CA GLY A 78 33.07 -2.11 30.25
C GLY A 78 32.22 -2.79 31.32
N GLU A 79 31.41 -2.00 32.02
CA GLU A 79 30.49 -2.50 33.04
C GLU A 79 29.34 -3.28 32.38
N LYS A 80 29.06 -4.48 32.89
CA LYS A 80 28.05 -5.39 32.38
C LYS A 80 27.25 -6.04 33.50
N TYR A 81 26.00 -6.36 33.21
CA TYR A 81 25.18 -7.24 34.02
C TYR A 81 25.41 -8.70 33.64
N PHE A 82 25.60 -9.54 34.65
CA PHE A 82 25.81 -10.98 34.52
C PHE A 82 24.72 -11.77 35.25
N VAL A 83 24.34 -12.90 34.68
CA VAL A 83 23.51 -13.94 35.28
C VAL A 83 24.19 -15.28 35.05
N ASP A 84 24.55 -15.97 36.13
CA ASP A 84 25.24 -17.26 36.13
C ASP A 84 26.46 -17.28 35.20
N GLY A 85 27.24 -16.19 35.24
CA GLY A 85 28.46 -16.01 34.46
C GLY A 85 28.23 -15.74 32.97
N LYS A 86 27.00 -15.50 32.52
CA LYS A 86 26.69 -15.03 31.15
C LYS A 86 26.23 -13.59 31.19
N TYR A 87 26.30 -12.90 30.05
CA TYR A 87 25.66 -11.59 29.93
C TYR A 87 24.16 -11.70 30.21
N GLY A 88 23.69 -10.92 31.18
CA GLY A 88 22.33 -10.98 31.69
C GLY A 88 21.35 -10.13 30.88
N SER A 89 20.10 -10.58 30.81
CA SER A 89 18.99 -9.89 30.16
C SER A 89 17.79 -9.89 31.13
N GLY A 90 17.23 -8.73 31.41
CA GLY A 90 16.12 -8.56 32.36
C GLY A 90 16.28 -7.31 33.22
N ILE A 91 15.40 -7.17 34.22
CA ILE A 91 15.49 -6.09 35.20
C ILE A 91 16.42 -6.53 36.34
N TYR A 92 17.42 -5.71 36.64
CA TYR A 92 18.29 -5.87 37.81
C TYR A 92 18.46 -4.52 38.50
N ASN A 93 18.14 -4.45 39.79
CA ASN A 93 18.12 -3.19 40.57
C ASN A 93 17.40 -2.05 39.83
N ASP A 94 16.17 -2.30 39.38
CA ASP A 94 15.31 -1.36 38.66
C ASP A 94 15.86 -0.84 37.31
N ILE A 95 16.95 -1.41 36.82
CA ILE A 95 17.54 -1.09 35.52
C ILE A 95 17.28 -2.24 34.55
N LEU A 96 16.77 -1.93 33.36
CA LEU A 96 16.61 -2.89 32.27
C LEU A 96 17.95 -3.16 31.60
N TYR A 97 18.32 -4.42 31.47
CA TYR A 97 19.50 -4.88 30.74
C TYR A 97 19.11 -5.77 29.58
N LYS A 98 19.87 -5.67 28.49
CA LYS A 98 19.87 -6.60 27.38
C LYS A 98 21.30 -6.97 27.05
N ASP A 99 21.59 -8.27 27.06
CA ASP A 99 22.89 -8.83 26.72
C ASP A 99 24.01 -8.16 27.53
N GLY A 100 23.75 -7.97 28.83
CA GLY A 100 24.65 -7.36 29.79
C GLY A 100 24.75 -5.84 29.73
N ILE A 101 24.09 -5.18 28.78
CA ILE A 101 24.14 -3.74 28.57
C ILE A 101 22.88 -3.08 29.08
N LYS A 102 23.01 -1.94 29.76
CA LYS A 102 21.86 -1.12 30.16
C LYS A 102 21.09 -0.68 28.92
N SER A 103 19.79 -0.94 28.91
CA SER A 103 18.90 -0.59 27.81
C SER A 103 18.35 0.83 27.97
N GLU A 104 18.13 1.49 26.82
CA GLU A 104 17.41 2.78 26.73
C GLU A 104 15.92 2.60 26.42
N GLY A 105 15.43 1.36 26.38
CA GLY A 105 14.03 1.03 26.06
C GLY A 105 13.84 0.67 24.60
N LYS A 106 12.57 0.66 24.15
CA LYS A 106 12.16 0.26 22.79
C LYS A 106 12.79 -1.06 22.34
N VAL A 107 12.78 -2.04 23.22
CA VAL A 107 13.52 -3.29 22.98
C VAL A 107 12.80 -4.49 23.55
N TYR A 108 12.91 -5.61 22.85
CA TYR A 108 12.54 -6.92 23.37
C TYR A 108 13.64 -7.48 24.27
N VAL A 109 13.25 -7.84 25.50
CA VAL A 109 14.07 -8.56 26.48
C VAL A 109 13.27 -9.76 26.96
N ASN A 110 13.78 -10.97 26.74
CA ASN A 110 13.13 -12.24 27.09
C ASN A 110 11.66 -12.35 26.58
N GLY A 111 11.39 -11.84 25.37
CA GLY A 111 10.07 -11.88 24.74
C GLY A 111 9.07 -10.84 25.28
N ILE A 112 9.51 -9.91 26.13
CA ILE A 112 8.74 -8.76 26.62
C ILE A 112 9.27 -7.51 25.96
N PHE A 113 8.40 -6.75 25.30
CA PHE A 113 8.71 -5.45 24.76
C PHE A 113 8.65 -4.39 25.85
N TYR A 114 9.73 -3.63 25.98
CA TYR A 114 9.83 -2.50 26.90
C TYR A 114 9.76 -1.19 26.13
N GLY A 115 8.92 -0.27 26.61
CA GLY A 115 8.80 1.07 26.06
C GLY A 115 10.00 1.98 26.35
N GLU A 116 9.93 3.23 25.91
CA GLU A 116 10.92 4.27 26.28
C GLU A 116 10.95 4.56 27.78
N ASP A 117 9.85 4.29 28.48
CA ASP A 117 9.72 4.41 29.92
C ASP A 117 10.34 3.24 30.70
N LEU A 118 11.01 2.31 29.99
CA LEU A 118 11.65 1.12 30.53
C LEU A 118 10.69 0.15 31.24
N LYS A 119 9.38 0.26 30.96
CA LYS A 119 8.35 -0.65 31.49
C LYS A 119 7.84 -1.58 30.40
N PRO A 120 7.31 -2.76 30.75
CA PRO A 120 6.60 -3.61 29.79
C PRO A 120 5.48 -2.81 29.12
N ALA A 121 5.49 -2.79 27.80
CA ALA A 121 4.54 -2.02 27.01
C ALA A 121 3.08 -2.42 27.33
N ASN A 122 2.24 -1.42 27.58
CA ASN A 122 0.84 -1.59 27.98
C ASN A 122 -0.07 -0.60 27.24
N TRP A 123 0.09 -0.50 25.92
CA TRP A 123 -0.72 0.30 25.01
C TRP A 123 -0.26 0.06 23.56
N TRP A 124 -0.63 0.96 22.65
CA TRP A 124 0.01 1.12 21.35
C TRP A 124 1.48 1.55 21.48
N TYR A 125 2.38 0.77 20.89
CA TYR A 125 3.79 1.10 20.73
C TYR A 125 4.26 0.74 19.32
N ASP A 126 5.23 1.48 18.81
CA ASP A 126 6.03 1.09 17.65
C ASP A 126 7.23 0.26 18.11
N ASP A 127 7.30 -0.99 17.68
CA ASP A 127 8.39 -1.92 18.02
C ASP A 127 9.54 -1.93 17.01
N GLY A 128 9.51 -1.02 16.03
CA GLY A 128 10.46 -0.91 14.93
C GLY A 128 10.02 -1.65 13.66
N THR A 129 9.02 -2.54 13.76
CA THR A 129 8.38 -3.18 12.59
C THR A 129 7.01 -2.56 12.26
N GLY A 130 6.47 -1.76 13.18
CA GLY A 130 5.20 -1.06 13.05
C GLY A 130 4.52 -0.88 14.40
N TRP A 131 3.32 -0.32 14.36
CA TRP A 131 2.49 -0.10 15.54
C TRP A 131 1.71 -1.36 15.94
N TYR A 132 1.80 -1.71 17.22
CA TYR A 132 1.08 -2.83 17.82
C TYR A 132 0.53 -2.45 19.19
N PHE A 133 -0.61 -3.00 19.54
CA PHE A 133 -1.20 -2.94 20.86
C PHE A 133 -0.61 -4.04 21.74
N PHE A 134 0.01 -3.63 22.84
CA PHE A 134 0.64 -4.51 23.80
C PHE A 134 -0.14 -4.57 25.11
N GLN A 135 -0.14 -5.75 25.73
CA GLN A 135 -0.46 -5.95 27.14
C GLN A 135 0.69 -6.69 27.80
N ASN A 136 1.19 -6.14 28.91
CA ASN A 136 2.31 -6.67 29.67
C ASN A 136 3.55 -6.99 28.79
N GLY A 137 3.81 -6.11 27.82
CA GLY A 137 4.92 -6.20 26.86
C GLY A 137 4.77 -7.29 25.79
N LYS A 138 3.60 -7.92 25.65
CA LYS A 138 3.31 -8.86 24.55
C LYS A 138 2.24 -8.29 23.64
N LYS A 139 2.36 -8.56 22.33
CA LYS A 139 1.32 -8.22 21.34
C LYS A 139 0.02 -8.90 21.75
N HIS A 140 -1.03 -8.10 21.90
CA HIS A 140 -2.29 -8.57 22.48
C HIS A 140 -3.14 -9.34 21.47
N THR A 141 -3.77 -10.42 21.91
CA THR A 141 -4.84 -11.10 21.16
C THR A 141 -6.03 -11.25 22.09
N GLY A 142 -7.19 -10.72 21.70
CA GLY A 142 -8.38 -10.65 22.54
C GLY A 142 -8.96 -9.24 22.62
N PHE A 143 -9.96 -9.06 23.49
CA PHE A 143 -10.57 -7.76 23.72
C PHE A 143 -9.65 -6.85 24.55
N ALA A 144 -9.55 -5.58 24.16
CA ALA A 144 -8.94 -4.52 24.95
C ALA A 144 -9.57 -3.17 24.58
N LYS A 145 -9.36 -2.16 25.43
CA LYS A 145 -9.82 -0.79 25.18
C LYS A 145 -8.65 0.09 24.82
N ASP A 146 -8.79 0.83 23.74
CA ASP A 146 -7.93 1.96 23.43
C ASP A 146 -8.72 3.27 23.36
N ALA A 147 -8.11 4.34 22.83
CA ALA A 147 -8.77 5.65 22.70
C ALA A 147 -10.03 5.62 21.82
N SER A 148 -10.19 4.62 20.95
CA SER A 148 -11.34 4.43 20.07
C SER A 148 -12.42 3.51 20.64
N GLY A 149 -12.23 3.03 21.89
CA GLY A 149 -13.16 2.15 22.59
C GLY A 149 -12.69 0.70 22.67
N GLU A 150 -13.62 -0.21 22.92
CA GLU A 150 -13.33 -1.65 23.01
C GLU A 150 -13.19 -2.26 21.62
N LYS A 151 -12.10 -3.00 21.41
CA LYS A 151 -11.75 -3.64 20.13
C LYS A 151 -11.26 -5.06 20.38
N TYR A 152 -11.43 -5.92 19.39
CA TYR A 152 -10.78 -7.22 19.32
C TYR A 152 -9.46 -7.11 18.57
N PHE A 153 -8.38 -7.57 19.19
CA PHE A 153 -7.03 -7.55 18.65
C PHE A 153 -6.57 -8.95 18.28
N VAL A 154 -5.71 -9.03 17.27
CA VAL A 154 -5.00 -10.24 16.85
C VAL A 154 -3.55 -9.86 16.59
N ASP A 155 -2.63 -10.47 17.35
CA ASP A 155 -1.20 -10.16 17.33
C ASP A 155 -0.91 -8.64 17.38
N GLY A 156 -1.61 -7.94 18.28
CA GLY A 156 -1.45 -6.50 18.52
C GLY A 156 -2.05 -5.60 17.44
N LYS A 157 -2.72 -6.13 16.42
CA LYS A 157 -3.44 -5.32 15.43
C LYS A 157 -4.94 -5.46 15.62
N TYR A 158 -5.69 -4.46 15.16
CA TYR A 158 -7.14 -4.62 15.05
C TYR A 158 -7.50 -5.82 14.18
N ALA A 159 -8.42 -6.64 14.68
CA ALA A 159 -8.89 -7.81 13.97
C ALA A 159 -9.63 -7.39 12.69
N ASN A 160 -9.24 -8.02 11.59
CA ASN A 160 -9.86 -7.89 10.28
C ASN A 160 -10.02 -9.31 9.70
N GLY A 161 -11.25 -9.82 9.72
CA GLY A 161 -11.61 -11.15 9.24
C GLY A 161 -12.34 -11.98 10.29
N LEU A 162 -12.45 -13.28 10.02
CA LEU A 162 -13.17 -14.23 10.88
C LEU A 162 -12.27 -14.77 12.00
N TYR A 163 -12.68 -14.57 13.25
CA TYR A 163 -11.99 -15.08 14.44
C TYR A 163 -13.03 -15.65 15.41
N ASN A 164 -12.86 -16.90 15.82
CA ASN A 164 -13.79 -17.59 16.72
C ASN A 164 -15.26 -17.45 16.28
N GLU A 165 -15.53 -17.73 15.00
CA GLU A 165 -16.88 -17.66 14.38
C GLU A 165 -17.52 -16.27 14.31
N LYS A 166 -16.77 -15.23 14.69
CA LYS A 166 -17.19 -13.83 14.64
C LYS A 166 -16.39 -13.08 13.59
N LEU A 167 -17.07 -12.25 12.80
CA LEU A 167 -16.44 -11.44 11.76
C LEU A 167 -16.08 -10.08 12.34
N TYR A 168 -14.86 -9.62 12.11
CA TYR A 168 -14.38 -8.33 12.60
C TYR A 168 -13.89 -7.44 11.47
N LYS A 169 -14.21 -6.15 11.57
CA LYS A 169 -13.61 -5.09 10.77
C LYS A 169 -13.09 -4.02 11.71
N ASP A 170 -11.80 -3.70 11.59
CA ASP A 170 -11.12 -2.72 12.44
C ASP A 170 -11.36 -2.99 13.94
N GLY A 171 -11.34 -4.28 14.32
CA GLY A 171 -11.51 -4.75 15.68
C GLY A 171 -12.95 -4.70 16.20
N ILE A 172 -13.93 -4.30 15.38
CA ILE A 172 -15.36 -4.28 15.74
C ILE A 172 -16.04 -5.49 15.10
N GLU A 173 -16.85 -6.21 15.88
CA GLU A 173 -17.67 -7.31 15.38
C GLU A 173 -18.72 -6.78 14.38
N THR A 174 -18.90 -7.46 13.25
CA THR A 174 -19.85 -7.08 12.20
C THR A 174 -20.80 -8.24 11.87
N GLU A 175 -21.96 -7.91 11.31
CA GLU A 175 -22.96 -8.88 10.88
C GLU A 175 -22.78 -9.36 9.43
N GLY A 176 -21.65 -9.03 8.78
CA GLY A 176 -21.42 -9.35 7.36
C GLY A 176 -21.72 -8.18 6.42
N GLU A 177 -21.96 -8.49 5.15
CA GLU A 177 -22.20 -7.55 4.04
C GLU A 177 -21.18 -6.41 4.00
N VAL A 178 -19.89 -6.78 4.13
CA VAL A 178 -18.82 -5.81 4.33
C VAL A 178 -17.54 -6.24 3.64
N TYR A 179 -16.83 -5.24 3.09
CA TYR A 179 -15.47 -5.42 2.64
C TYR A 179 -14.48 -5.38 3.80
N ILE A 180 -13.66 -6.43 3.91
CA ILE A 180 -12.54 -6.56 4.84
C ILE A 180 -11.32 -6.98 4.04
N ASN A 181 -10.26 -6.18 4.06
CA ASN A 181 -9.03 -6.41 3.29
C ASN A 181 -9.27 -6.68 1.79
N GLY A 182 -10.23 -5.97 1.18
CA GLY A 182 -10.59 -6.12 -0.23
C GLY A 182 -11.49 -7.31 -0.57
N LEU A 183 -11.79 -8.17 0.41
CA LEU A 183 -12.70 -9.31 0.24
C LEU A 183 -14.09 -8.96 0.79
N PHE A 184 -15.12 -9.30 0.03
CA PHE A 184 -16.51 -9.12 0.43
C PHE A 184 -17.00 -10.33 1.21
N PHE A 185 -17.54 -10.07 2.40
CA PHE A 185 -18.21 -11.06 3.23
C PHE A 185 -19.73 -10.88 3.13
N ASP A 186 -20.47 -11.98 2.99
CA ASP A 186 -21.93 -11.97 2.95
C ASP A 186 -22.57 -11.87 4.34
N LYS A 187 -23.90 -11.84 4.38
CA LYS A 187 -24.72 -11.82 5.60
C LYS A 187 -24.52 -13.02 6.52
N ASP A 188 -24.02 -14.13 5.98
CA ASP A 188 -23.73 -15.35 6.73
C ASP A 188 -22.26 -15.37 7.21
N LYS A 189 -21.55 -14.24 7.10
CA LYS A 189 -20.16 -14.01 7.51
C LYS A 189 -19.16 -14.88 6.75
N LYS A 190 -19.51 -15.30 5.53
CA LYS A 190 -18.66 -16.08 4.63
C LYS A 190 -18.16 -15.22 3.49
N LEU A 191 -17.05 -15.63 2.89
CA LEU A 191 -16.58 -15.01 1.65
C LEU A 191 -17.64 -15.19 0.56
N ALA A 192 -18.05 -14.08 -0.05
CA ALA A 192 -19.10 -14.08 -1.05
C ALA A 192 -18.72 -14.93 -2.27
N ASN A 193 -19.65 -15.76 -2.74
CA ASN A 193 -19.47 -16.59 -3.93
C ASN A 193 -20.79 -16.65 -4.71
N GLY A 194 -20.87 -15.93 -5.83
CA GLY A 194 -22.11 -15.66 -6.56
C GLY A 194 -22.42 -14.17 -6.71
N TRP A 195 -23.66 -13.85 -7.08
CA TRP A 195 -24.17 -12.49 -7.21
C TRP A 195 -24.57 -11.89 -5.86
N TYR A 196 -24.07 -10.70 -5.54
CA TYR A 196 -24.41 -9.95 -4.33
C TYR A 196 -24.51 -8.45 -4.63
N TYR A 197 -25.41 -7.76 -3.93
CA TYR A 197 -25.46 -6.30 -3.90
C TYR A 197 -24.54 -5.77 -2.79
N ASP A 198 -23.53 -4.98 -3.13
CA ASP A 198 -22.50 -4.54 -2.17
C ASP A 198 -22.81 -3.21 -1.47
N GLY A 199 -24.04 -2.70 -1.66
CA GLY A 199 -24.47 -1.38 -1.22
C GLY A 199 -24.49 -0.33 -2.35
N ILE A 200 -23.75 -0.56 -3.43
CA ILE A 200 -23.66 0.32 -4.60
C ILE A 200 -24.33 -0.33 -5.81
N GLU A 201 -23.97 -1.59 -6.08
CA GLU A 201 -24.42 -2.31 -7.27
C GLU A 201 -24.35 -3.83 -7.07
N GLU A 202 -25.01 -4.56 -7.98
CA GLU A 202 -24.97 -6.01 -8.01
C GLU A 202 -23.71 -6.48 -8.75
N LEU A 203 -22.91 -7.32 -8.10
CA LEU A 203 -21.62 -7.82 -8.58
C LEU A 203 -21.52 -9.33 -8.35
N TYR A 204 -20.82 -10.02 -9.25
CA TYR A 204 -20.44 -11.40 -9.05
C TYR A 204 -19.09 -11.50 -8.33
N PHE A 205 -19.05 -12.31 -7.28
CA PHE A 205 -17.87 -12.57 -6.47
C PHE A 205 -17.46 -14.04 -6.58
N GLU A 206 -16.15 -14.29 -6.52
CA GLU A 206 -15.56 -15.61 -6.32
C GLU A 206 -14.61 -15.53 -5.12
N ASN A 207 -14.92 -16.29 -4.06
CA ASN A 207 -14.17 -16.29 -2.80
C ASN A 207 -13.95 -14.87 -2.23
N GLY A 208 -14.99 -14.04 -2.28
CA GLY A 208 -15.03 -12.67 -1.79
C GLY A 208 -14.37 -11.64 -2.71
N SER A 209 -13.70 -12.06 -3.79
CA SER A 209 -13.10 -11.15 -4.77
C SER A 209 -14.06 -10.92 -5.93
N LYS A 210 -14.06 -9.71 -6.51
CA LYS A 210 -14.83 -9.43 -7.72
C LYS A 210 -14.31 -10.29 -8.88
N TYR A 211 -15.20 -11.02 -9.52
CA TYR A 211 -14.82 -12.02 -10.52
C TYR A 211 -14.51 -11.40 -11.88
N THR A 212 -13.47 -11.89 -12.53
CA THR A 212 -13.17 -11.60 -13.95
C THR A 212 -12.97 -12.92 -14.68
N GLY A 213 -13.78 -13.19 -15.69
CA GLY A 213 -13.80 -14.49 -16.36
C GLY A 213 -15.14 -14.81 -17.02
N VAL A 214 -15.26 -16.02 -17.56
CA VAL A 214 -16.50 -16.49 -18.20
C VAL A 214 -17.39 -17.18 -17.16
N LEU A 215 -18.60 -16.66 -16.98
CA LEU A 215 -19.67 -17.23 -16.17
C LEU A 215 -20.86 -17.53 -17.06
N GLU A 216 -21.28 -18.79 -17.13
CA GLU A 216 -22.46 -19.21 -17.90
C GLU A 216 -22.46 -18.72 -19.38
N GLY A 217 -21.27 -18.70 -19.99
CA GLY A 217 -21.08 -18.23 -21.37
C GLY A 217 -20.98 -16.71 -21.55
N LYS A 218 -21.12 -15.93 -20.47
CA LYS A 218 -20.94 -14.48 -20.46
C LYS A 218 -19.63 -14.09 -19.80
N PHE A 219 -18.90 -13.16 -20.39
CA PHE A 219 -17.67 -12.62 -19.85
C PHE A 219 -17.95 -11.51 -18.84
N LEU A 220 -17.34 -11.60 -17.67
CA LEU A 220 -17.41 -10.61 -16.61
C LEU A 220 -16.04 -9.96 -16.39
N VAL A 221 -16.06 -8.69 -16.00
CA VAL A 221 -14.90 -7.92 -15.53
C VAL A 221 -15.28 -7.21 -14.25
N ASP A 222 -14.48 -7.40 -13.20
CA ASP A 222 -14.71 -6.84 -11.86
C ASP A 222 -16.13 -7.09 -11.33
N GLY A 223 -16.64 -8.29 -11.56
CA GLY A 223 -17.95 -8.76 -11.11
C GLY A 223 -19.13 -8.29 -11.97
N LYS A 224 -18.89 -7.57 -13.07
CA LYS A 224 -19.94 -7.06 -13.96
C LYS A 224 -19.89 -7.72 -15.31
N TYR A 225 -21.03 -7.87 -15.97
CA TYR A 225 -21.07 -8.22 -17.38
C TYR A 225 -20.24 -7.22 -18.21
N ALA A 226 -19.32 -7.76 -19.01
CA ALA A 226 -18.38 -6.95 -19.75
C ALA A 226 -19.10 -6.13 -20.84
N ASN A 227 -18.83 -4.84 -20.84
CA ASN A 227 -19.27 -3.86 -21.84
C ASN A 227 -18.05 -3.09 -22.38
N LYS A 228 -17.02 -3.85 -22.81
CA LYS A 228 -15.67 -3.34 -23.11
C LYS A 228 -14.93 -4.24 -24.10
N TYR A 229 -13.81 -3.74 -24.61
CA TYR A 229 -12.81 -4.55 -25.27
C TYR A 229 -11.92 -5.25 -24.24
N TYR A 230 -11.69 -6.54 -24.44
CA TYR A 230 -10.81 -7.35 -23.59
C TYR A 230 -10.18 -8.48 -24.40
N ASP A 231 -8.86 -8.59 -24.31
CA ASP A 231 -8.06 -9.67 -24.93
C ASP A 231 -8.43 -10.00 -26.38
N GLY A 232 -8.40 -8.97 -27.25
CA GLY A 232 -8.67 -9.16 -28.68
C GLY A 232 -10.14 -9.10 -29.09
N LYS A 233 -11.07 -9.07 -28.13
CA LYS A 233 -12.51 -9.26 -28.38
C LYS A 233 -13.35 -8.12 -27.80
N TYR A 234 -14.47 -7.81 -28.44
CA TYR A 234 -15.46 -6.88 -27.90
C TYR A 234 -16.56 -7.64 -27.18
N TYR A 235 -17.00 -7.08 -26.05
CA TYR A 235 -18.10 -7.64 -25.27
C TYR A 235 -19.19 -6.61 -25.06
N LYS A 236 -20.45 -7.03 -25.18
CA LYS A 236 -21.63 -6.27 -24.79
C LYS A 236 -22.50 -7.14 -23.91
N ASP A 237 -22.81 -6.67 -22.71
CA ASP A 237 -23.56 -7.42 -21.69
C ASP A 237 -23.00 -8.84 -21.48
N GLY A 238 -21.67 -8.95 -21.53
CA GLY A 238 -20.88 -10.16 -21.38
C GLY A 238 -20.84 -11.07 -22.62
N GLU A 239 -21.61 -10.77 -23.66
CA GLU A 239 -21.60 -11.56 -24.89
C GLU A 239 -20.52 -11.03 -25.84
N GLU A 240 -19.73 -11.94 -26.41
CA GLU A 240 -18.76 -11.60 -27.45
C GLU A 240 -19.50 -11.12 -28.70
N ILE A 241 -19.10 -9.96 -29.21
CA ILE A 241 -19.68 -9.36 -30.40
C ILE A 241 -18.61 -8.95 -31.40
N GLU A 242 -19.00 -8.90 -32.67
CA GLU A 242 -18.24 -8.21 -33.70
C GLU A 242 -18.79 -6.78 -33.87
N ILE A 243 -17.91 -5.82 -34.11
CA ILE A 243 -18.26 -4.44 -34.45
C ILE A 243 -17.85 -4.16 -35.90
N PRO A 244 -18.54 -3.28 -36.64
CA PRO A 244 -18.20 -2.97 -38.01
C PRO A 244 -16.80 -2.33 -38.13
N ASP A 245 -16.11 -2.54 -39.25
CA ASP A 245 -14.77 -1.94 -39.50
C ASP A 245 -14.77 -0.40 -39.50
N SER A 246 -15.93 0.20 -39.76
CA SER A 246 -16.13 1.64 -39.70
C SER A 246 -17.55 1.98 -39.28
N MET A 247 -17.70 3.12 -38.62
CA MET A 247 -18.99 3.64 -38.16
C MET A 247 -18.97 5.17 -38.25
N LEU A 248 -20.09 5.77 -38.65
CA LEU A 248 -20.28 7.21 -38.60
C LEU A 248 -21.72 7.55 -38.23
N ILE A 249 -21.89 8.29 -37.14
CA ILE A 249 -23.18 8.80 -36.68
C ILE A 249 -23.44 10.13 -37.42
N GLU A 250 -24.44 10.13 -38.30
CA GLU A 250 -24.77 11.31 -39.12
C GLU A 250 -25.97 12.10 -38.60
N GLU A 251 -26.93 11.41 -38.00
CA GLU A 251 -28.16 12.01 -37.47
C GLU A 251 -28.00 12.44 -36.01
N GLY A 252 -28.77 13.45 -35.61
CA GLY A 252 -28.78 13.92 -34.22
C GLY A 252 -27.48 14.59 -33.77
N ILE A 253 -26.57 14.95 -34.68
CA ILE A 253 -25.32 15.63 -34.36
C ILE A 253 -25.42 17.12 -34.68
N LYS A 254 -25.00 17.97 -33.74
CA LYS A 254 -24.90 19.42 -33.92
C LYS A 254 -23.55 19.90 -33.41
N ALA A 255 -22.79 20.55 -34.27
CA ALA A 255 -21.58 21.27 -33.90
C ALA A 255 -21.93 22.75 -33.63
N TYR A 256 -21.70 23.20 -32.40
CA TYR A 256 -21.82 24.61 -32.02
C TYR A 256 -20.57 25.40 -32.45
N ASN A 257 -20.68 26.71 -32.76
CA ASN A 257 -19.54 27.53 -33.20
C ASN A 257 -19.02 28.44 -32.08
N PHE A 258 -17.71 28.39 -31.82
CA PHE A 258 -17.01 29.32 -30.92
C PHE A 258 -17.26 30.79 -31.21
N ASP A 259 -17.37 31.14 -32.50
CA ASP A 259 -17.54 32.54 -32.93
C ASP A 259 -18.87 33.13 -32.46
N ASP A 260 -19.88 32.28 -32.23
CA ASP A 260 -21.22 32.71 -31.81
C ASP A 260 -21.19 33.40 -30.44
N ASP A 261 -20.30 32.96 -29.54
CA ASP A 261 -20.23 33.44 -28.16
C ASP A 261 -18.94 34.22 -27.83
N LYS A 262 -18.04 34.38 -28.82
CA LYS A 262 -16.72 35.03 -28.69
C LYS A 262 -15.84 34.39 -27.61
N TYR A 263 -15.83 33.07 -27.54
CA TYR A 263 -15.01 32.33 -26.59
C TYR A 263 -13.66 32.00 -27.23
N TYR A 264 -12.55 32.25 -26.50
CA TYR A 264 -11.21 31.90 -26.97
C TYR A 264 -10.83 30.46 -26.59
N THR A 265 -11.43 29.94 -25.53
CA THR A 265 -11.27 28.58 -25.02
C THR A 265 -12.65 27.98 -24.69
N GLY A 266 -12.73 26.71 -24.28
CA GLY A 266 -14.03 26.09 -23.97
C GLY A 266 -14.46 24.97 -24.92
N CYS A 267 -13.54 24.36 -25.66
CA CYS A 267 -13.83 23.21 -26.54
C CYS A 267 -14.54 22.07 -25.80
N TRP A 268 -14.25 21.92 -24.51
CA TRP A 268 -14.93 20.98 -23.62
C TRP A 268 -16.42 21.29 -23.40
N LEU A 269 -16.78 22.57 -23.34
CA LEU A 269 -18.15 23.03 -23.10
C LEU A 269 -19.01 22.84 -24.35
N TYR A 270 -18.44 23.20 -25.51
CA TYR A 270 -19.11 23.02 -26.80
C TYR A 270 -19.28 21.55 -27.15
N SER A 271 -18.25 20.73 -26.93
CA SER A 271 -18.35 19.28 -27.10
C SER A 271 -19.39 18.69 -26.16
N ALA A 272 -19.49 19.17 -24.93
CA ALA A 272 -20.51 18.71 -23.98
C ALA A 272 -21.94 19.09 -24.40
N ALA A 273 -22.15 20.33 -24.88
CA ALA A 273 -23.44 20.76 -25.43
C ALA A 273 -23.82 19.95 -26.68
N SER A 274 -22.84 19.63 -27.53
CA SER A 274 -23.03 18.78 -28.71
C SER A 274 -23.36 17.33 -28.33
N GLY A 275 -22.70 16.80 -27.28
CA GLY A 275 -22.98 15.49 -26.72
C GLY A 275 -24.39 15.39 -26.15
N LEU A 276 -24.85 16.41 -25.42
CA LEU A 276 -26.25 16.51 -24.97
C LEU A 276 -27.23 16.56 -26.16
N TYR A 277 -26.90 17.31 -27.22
CA TYR A 277 -27.73 17.36 -28.43
C TYR A 277 -27.85 15.98 -29.09
N SER A 278 -26.78 15.17 -29.09
CA SER A 278 -26.82 13.79 -29.57
C SER A 278 -27.76 12.87 -28.80
N LYS A 279 -28.21 13.30 -27.62
CA LYS A 279 -29.20 12.63 -26.77
C LYS A 279 -30.57 13.35 -26.79
N GLY A 280 -30.79 14.24 -27.76
CA GLY A 280 -32.04 14.99 -27.92
C GLY A 280 -32.20 16.20 -27.00
N VAL A 281 -31.17 16.57 -26.23
CA VAL A 281 -31.21 17.71 -25.30
C VAL A 281 -30.56 18.93 -25.94
N SER A 282 -31.37 19.93 -26.29
CA SER A 282 -30.89 21.20 -26.83
C SER A 282 -30.59 22.19 -25.70
N ILE A 283 -29.30 22.42 -25.42
CA ILE A 283 -28.80 23.48 -24.54
C ILE A 283 -27.63 24.20 -25.21
N THR A 284 -27.60 25.52 -25.15
CA THR A 284 -26.47 26.29 -25.70
C THR A 284 -25.25 26.24 -24.76
N PRO A 285 -24.02 26.39 -25.29
CA PRO A 285 -22.82 26.44 -24.44
C PRO A 285 -22.90 27.49 -23.31
N PRO A 286 -23.37 28.74 -23.53
CA PRO A 286 -23.52 29.72 -22.44
C PRO A 286 -24.56 29.34 -21.39
N GLU A 287 -25.65 28.67 -21.77
CA GLU A 287 -26.65 28.16 -20.82
C GLU A 287 -26.07 27.04 -19.97
N LEU A 288 -25.35 26.10 -20.60
CA LEU A 288 -24.68 25.02 -19.89
C LEU A 288 -23.62 25.56 -18.93
N LEU A 289 -22.84 26.57 -19.33
CA LEU A 289 -21.82 27.19 -18.49
C LEU A 289 -22.38 27.77 -17.19
N LYS A 290 -23.59 28.36 -17.24
CA LYS A 290 -24.26 28.93 -16.05
C LYS A 290 -24.65 27.88 -15.01
N LEU A 291 -24.74 26.61 -15.40
CA LEU A 291 -25.14 25.50 -14.53
C LEU A 291 -23.94 24.81 -13.87
N LEU A 292 -22.72 25.10 -14.33
CA LEU A 292 -21.50 24.51 -13.80
C LEU A 292 -20.99 25.35 -12.62
N PRO A 293 -20.59 24.72 -11.50
CA PRO A 293 -20.00 25.44 -10.39
C PRO A 293 -18.66 26.04 -10.82
N ASN A 294 -18.41 27.31 -10.52
CA ASN A 294 -17.09 27.93 -10.74
C ASN A 294 -16.26 27.75 -9.47
N THR A 295 -15.28 26.85 -9.51
CA THR A 295 -14.51 26.45 -8.32
C THR A 295 -13.04 26.81 -8.43
N GLY A 296 -12.55 27.17 -9.63
CA GLY A 296 -11.12 27.31 -9.88
C GLY A 296 -10.38 25.98 -10.03
N ASP A 297 -11.06 24.84 -9.83
CA ASP A 297 -10.53 23.49 -10.00
C ASP A 297 -11.33 22.73 -11.07
N PRO A 298 -10.68 22.30 -12.17
CA PRO A 298 -11.38 21.61 -13.26
C PRO A 298 -11.94 20.23 -12.84
N ARG A 299 -11.50 19.66 -11.71
CA ARG A 299 -11.98 18.38 -11.17
C ARG A 299 -13.32 18.50 -10.47
N THR A 300 -13.64 19.68 -9.91
CA THR A 300 -14.87 19.95 -9.14
C THR A 300 -15.77 21.01 -9.76
N GLY A 301 -15.30 21.74 -10.78
CA GLY A 301 -16.09 22.72 -11.50
C GLY A 301 -15.34 23.36 -12.66
N VAL A 302 -15.77 24.55 -13.05
CA VAL A 302 -15.07 25.37 -14.05
C VAL A 302 -13.84 26.00 -13.41
N MET A 303 -12.71 25.85 -14.09
CA MET A 303 -11.46 26.57 -13.84
C MET A 303 -11.30 27.68 -14.87
N GLY A 304 -11.27 28.92 -14.40
CA GLY A 304 -11.14 30.11 -15.25
C GLY A 304 -12.41 30.48 -16.02
N ASN A 305 -12.27 31.39 -16.98
CA ASN A 305 -13.38 31.86 -17.81
C ASN A 305 -13.11 31.52 -19.29
N PRO A 306 -13.99 30.79 -19.99
CA PRO A 306 -13.81 30.47 -21.42
C PRO A 306 -13.62 31.69 -22.36
N LYS A 307 -14.03 32.89 -21.92
CA LYS A 307 -13.79 34.17 -22.60
C LYS A 307 -12.37 34.71 -22.43
N GLU A 308 -11.54 34.05 -21.64
CA GLU A 308 -10.14 34.40 -21.42
C GLU A 308 -9.24 33.40 -22.16
N HIS A 309 -8.09 33.88 -22.64
CA HIS A 309 -7.10 33.02 -23.28
C HIS A 309 -6.42 32.09 -22.29
N LEU A 310 -6.09 32.59 -21.09
CA LEU A 310 -5.36 31.84 -20.08
C LEU A 310 -5.88 32.19 -18.68
N TYR A 311 -5.97 31.17 -17.84
CA TYR A 311 -6.19 31.26 -16.40
C TYR A 311 -4.97 30.64 -15.71
N GLN A 312 -4.25 31.42 -14.89
CA GLN A 312 -2.98 30.97 -14.27
C GLN A 312 -1.98 30.34 -15.26
N GLY A 313 -1.94 30.84 -16.51
CA GLY A 313 -1.04 30.34 -17.55
C GLY A 313 -1.48 29.04 -18.24
N VAL A 314 -2.71 28.57 -18.00
CA VAL A 314 -3.31 27.39 -18.68
C VAL A 314 -4.67 27.72 -19.31
N PHE A 315 -5.17 26.85 -20.19
CA PHE A 315 -6.50 27.04 -20.77
C PHE A 315 -7.60 26.77 -19.73
N PRO A 316 -8.62 27.64 -19.62
CA PRO A 316 -9.82 27.37 -18.85
C PRO A 316 -10.41 26.00 -19.18
N ALA A 317 -10.81 25.24 -18.15
CA ALA A 317 -11.20 23.85 -18.30
C ALA A 317 -12.29 23.43 -17.31
N CYS A 318 -13.00 22.37 -17.67
CA CYS A 318 -13.83 21.57 -16.78
C CYS A 318 -13.62 20.11 -17.21
N TYR A 319 -13.32 19.21 -16.28
CA TYR A 319 -13.02 17.81 -16.56
C TYR A 319 -14.26 16.92 -16.34
N PRO A 320 -14.23 15.66 -16.83
CA PRO A 320 -15.35 14.73 -16.70
C PRO A 320 -15.93 14.63 -15.28
N SER A 321 -15.08 14.57 -14.25
CA SER A 321 -15.49 14.47 -12.84
C SER A 321 -16.37 15.63 -12.36
N ALA A 322 -16.21 16.83 -12.94
CA ALA A 322 -17.03 18.00 -12.65
C ALA A 322 -18.24 18.14 -13.59
N LEU A 323 -18.05 17.80 -14.87
CA LEU A 323 -19.08 17.91 -15.91
C LEU A 323 -20.19 16.88 -15.72
N VAL A 324 -19.84 15.60 -15.58
CA VAL A 324 -20.78 14.48 -15.59
C VAL A 324 -21.89 14.61 -14.54
N PRO A 325 -21.63 15.01 -13.28
CA PRO A 325 -22.69 15.23 -12.30
C PRO A 325 -23.74 16.27 -12.73
N VAL A 326 -23.35 17.28 -13.50
CA VAL A 326 -24.27 18.30 -14.03
C VAL A 326 -24.99 17.78 -15.28
N LEU A 327 -24.27 17.12 -16.19
CA LEU A 327 -24.85 16.54 -17.41
C LEU A 327 -25.88 15.43 -17.10
N LYS A 328 -25.64 14.62 -16.06
CA LYS A 328 -26.58 13.58 -15.59
C LYS A 328 -27.95 14.11 -15.18
N LYS A 329 -28.06 15.40 -14.82
CA LYS A 329 -29.35 16.04 -14.53
C LYS A 329 -30.25 16.17 -15.77
N PHE A 330 -29.65 16.14 -16.96
CA PHE A 330 -30.37 16.15 -18.24
C PHE A 330 -30.58 14.73 -18.77
N VAL A 331 -29.50 13.93 -18.76
CA VAL A 331 -29.50 12.56 -19.30
C VAL A 331 -28.82 11.65 -18.26
N PRO A 332 -29.59 10.92 -17.43
CA PRO A 332 -29.06 10.13 -16.32
C PRO A 332 -28.06 9.04 -16.72
N THR A 333 -28.12 8.62 -17.99
CA THR A 333 -27.25 7.59 -18.57
C THR A 333 -25.86 8.13 -18.95
N ILE A 334 -25.60 9.45 -18.93
CA ILE A 334 -24.25 9.97 -19.21
C ILE A 334 -23.25 9.49 -18.16
N GLU A 335 -22.06 9.08 -18.58
CA GLU A 335 -21.04 8.52 -17.68
C GLU A 335 -19.68 9.20 -17.82
N ASP A 336 -18.95 9.28 -16.71
CA ASP A 336 -17.52 9.56 -16.76
C ASP A 336 -16.84 8.30 -17.28
N PHE A 337 -16.36 8.39 -18.52
CA PHE A 337 -15.76 7.28 -19.25
C PHE A 337 -14.23 7.40 -19.28
N SER A 338 -13.67 8.18 -18.35
CA SER A 338 -12.24 8.38 -18.24
C SER A 338 -11.51 7.06 -17.96
N GLY A 339 -10.39 6.84 -18.64
CA GLY A 339 -9.61 5.60 -18.58
C GLY A 339 -9.91 4.59 -19.69
N ALA A 340 -11.02 4.76 -20.41
CA ALA A 340 -11.39 3.93 -21.56
C ALA A 340 -10.27 3.84 -22.60
N SER A 341 -10.11 2.66 -23.21
CA SER A 341 -9.22 2.50 -24.37
C SER A 341 -9.90 3.01 -25.65
N PHE A 342 -9.13 3.21 -26.72
CA PHE A 342 -9.71 3.50 -28.03
C PHE A 342 -10.63 2.38 -28.52
N GLU A 343 -10.35 1.13 -28.17
CA GLU A 343 -11.21 0.00 -28.50
C GLU A 343 -12.53 0.05 -27.72
N ASP A 344 -12.51 0.45 -26.45
CA ASP A 344 -13.74 0.71 -25.69
C ASP A 344 -14.56 1.85 -26.30
N ILE A 345 -13.89 2.90 -26.78
CA ILE A 345 -14.54 4.01 -27.48
C ILE A 345 -15.17 3.55 -28.81
N LYS A 346 -14.47 2.74 -29.61
CA LYS A 346 -15.02 2.16 -30.85
C LYS A 346 -16.25 1.31 -30.56
N LEU A 347 -16.22 0.50 -29.51
CA LEU A 347 -17.38 -0.27 -29.05
C LEU A 347 -18.58 0.66 -28.80
N GLN A 348 -18.40 1.74 -28.05
CA GLN A 348 -19.51 2.68 -27.77
C GLN A 348 -20.02 3.38 -29.04
N LEU A 349 -19.11 3.83 -29.91
CA LEU A 349 -19.48 4.45 -31.19
C LEU A 349 -20.24 3.48 -32.10
N SER A 350 -19.86 2.19 -32.13
CA SER A 350 -20.54 1.15 -32.91
C SER A 350 -22.00 0.93 -32.49
N GLN A 351 -22.33 1.30 -31.25
CA GLN A 351 -23.68 1.22 -30.69
C GLN A 351 -24.48 2.51 -30.87
N GLY A 352 -23.95 3.50 -31.60
CA GLY A 352 -24.60 4.79 -31.84
C GLY A 352 -24.48 5.78 -30.68
N HIS A 353 -23.65 5.49 -29.68
CA HIS A 353 -23.32 6.45 -28.62
C HIS A 353 -22.24 7.42 -29.10
N THR A 354 -22.16 8.61 -28.51
CA THR A 354 -21.07 9.56 -28.79
C THR A 354 -20.14 9.67 -27.59
N VAL A 355 -18.87 9.99 -27.83
CA VAL A 355 -17.85 10.05 -26.78
C VAL A 355 -17.10 11.36 -26.87
N GLN A 356 -17.13 12.18 -25.81
CA GLN A 356 -16.26 13.34 -25.71
C GLN A 356 -14.92 12.92 -25.12
N ILE A 357 -13.83 13.37 -25.70
CA ILE A 357 -12.47 13.12 -25.17
C ILE A 357 -11.69 14.41 -25.00
N TRP A 358 -10.61 14.34 -24.22
CA TRP A 358 -9.59 15.39 -24.13
C TRP A 358 -8.25 14.87 -24.63
N LEU A 359 -7.56 15.71 -25.38
CA LEU A 359 -6.28 15.44 -26.02
C LEU A 359 -5.33 16.55 -25.64
N SER A 360 -4.04 16.26 -25.41
CA SER A 360 -3.04 17.31 -25.31
C SER A 360 -1.84 17.04 -26.20
N ARG A 361 -1.43 18.07 -26.95
CA ARG A 361 -0.31 17.99 -27.89
C ARG A 361 1.04 17.84 -27.18
N VAL A 362 1.09 18.19 -25.90
CA VAL A 362 2.27 18.13 -25.04
C VAL A 362 1.89 17.52 -23.71
N ILE A 363 2.86 16.95 -23.01
CA ILE A 363 2.67 16.49 -21.65
C ILE A 363 2.30 17.70 -20.78
N PRO A 364 1.16 17.68 -20.05
CA PRO A 364 0.82 18.76 -19.12
C PRO A 364 1.92 18.95 -18.09
N SER A 365 2.35 20.20 -17.88
CA SER A 365 3.46 20.52 -16.98
C SER A 365 3.25 21.79 -16.16
N ASN A 366 2.15 22.52 -16.39
CA ASN A 366 1.87 23.76 -15.68
C ASN A 366 1.28 23.42 -14.30
N ILE A 367 1.93 23.87 -13.24
CA ILE A 367 1.42 23.75 -11.87
C ILE A 367 0.54 24.97 -11.59
N ILE A 368 -0.71 24.72 -11.22
CA ILE A 368 -1.66 25.77 -10.85
C ILE A 368 -2.16 25.56 -9.43
N ASN A 369 -2.53 26.65 -8.76
CA ASN A 369 -3.12 26.61 -7.43
C ASN A 369 -4.64 26.55 -7.57
N VAL A 370 -5.25 25.56 -6.92
CA VAL A 370 -6.71 25.32 -6.97
C VAL A 370 -7.44 25.66 -5.66
N GLY A 371 -6.74 26.29 -4.71
CA GLY A 371 -7.26 26.64 -3.38
C GLY A 371 -6.63 25.81 -2.27
N ASP A 372 -6.72 26.31 -1.03
CA ASP A 372 -6.32 25.61 0.21
C ASP A 372 -4.89 25.02 0.24
N GLY A 373 -3.99 25.60 -0.56
CA GLY A 373 -2.61 25.12 -0.69
C GLY A 373 -2.46 23.90 -1.60
N GLU A 374 -3.54 23.42 -2.23
CA GLU A 374 -3.51 22.34 -3.20
C GLU A 374 -3.05 22.86 -4.58
N THR A 375 -2.28 22.03 -5.28
CA THR A 375 -1.86 22.29 -6.66
C THR A 375 -2.16 21.12 -7.55
N ILE A 376 -2.44 21.40 -8.83
CA ILE A 376 -2.61 20.37 -9.85
C ILE A 376 -1.76 20.68 -11.08
N ILE A 377 -1.50 19.66 -11.88
CA ILE A 377 -0.89 19.80 -13.19
C ILE A 377 -2.00 20.01 -14.24
N ALA A 378 -1.90 21.10 -14.99
CA ALA A 378 -2.80 21.46 -16.06
C ALA A 378 -2.02 21.79 -17.35
N SER A 379 -2.74 22.06 -18.45
CA SER A 379 -2.15 22.30 -19.77
C SER A 379 -2.73 23.55 -20.43
N ALA A 380 -1.85 24.33 -21.07
CA ALA A 380 -2.22 25.40 -22.00
C ALA A 380 -2.41 24.90 -23.44
N TRP A 381 -2.31 23.59 -23.68
CA TRP A 381 -2.24 22.99 -25.01
C TRP A 381 -3.09 21.72 -25.12
N TYR A 382 -4.27 21.76 -24.53
CA TYR A 382 -5.25 20.69 -24.66
C TYR A 382 -6.38 21.08 -25.62
N HIS A 383 -7.04 20.07 -26.15
CA HIS A 383 -8.25 20.19 -26.93
C HIS A 383 -9.28 19.15 -26.44
N SER A 384 -10.56 19.41 -26.69
CA SER A 384 -11.63 18.46 -26.39
C SER A 384 -12.59 18.43 -27.57
N VAL A 385 -12.97 17.22 -27.96
CA VAL A 385 -13.76 16.95 -29.16
C VAL A 385 -14.81 15.91 -28.85
N LEU A 386 -15.93 15.94 -29.58
CA LEU A 386 -16.94 14.90 -29.57
C LEU A 386 -16.71 13.95 -30.74
N LEU A 387 -16.35 12.70 -30.43
CA LEU A 387 -16.22 11.62 -31.38
C LEU A 387 -17.61 11.12 -31.79
N ILE A 388 -17.77 10.91 -33.10
CA ILE A 388 -19.04 10.53 -33.74
C ILE A 388 -18.88 9.33 -34.68
N GLY A 389 -17.69 8.71 -34.73
CA GLY A 389 -17.44 7.59 -35.61
C GLY A 389 -15.97 7.18 -35.65
N TYR A 390 -15.66 6.12 -36.38
CA TYR A 390 -14.30 5.63 -36.60
C TYR A 390 -14.17 4.89 -37.94
N ASN A 391 -12.92 4.64 -38.32
CA ASN A 391 -12.54 3.65 -39.32
C ASN A 391 -11.22 2.98 -38.87
N ASP A 392 -10.55 2.28 -39.79
CA ASP A 392 -9.27 1.60 -39.59
C ASP A 392 -8.11 2.54 -39.19
N LYS A 393 -8.21 3.84 -39.49
CA LYS A 393 -7.13 4.82 -39.31
C LYS A 393 -7.35 5.80 -38.17
N GLY A 394 -8.57 5.96 -37.68
CA GLY A 394 -8.87 7.07 -36.77
C GLY A 394 -10.34 7.23 -36.40
N PHE A 395 -10.60 8.29 -35.66
CA PHE A 395 -11.95 8.72 -35.28
C PHE A 395 -12.45 9.87 -36.16
N TYR A 396 -13.74 9.86 -36.46
CA TYR A 396 -14.46 11.04 -36.93
C TYR A 396 -14.94 11.82 -35.72
N HIS A 397 -14.76 13.13 -35.74
CA HIS A 397 -15.24 14.03 -34.69
C HIS A 397 -15.83 15.30 -35.27
N ILE A 398 -16.61 15.99 -34.44
CA ILE A 398 -17.02 17.36 -34.69
C ILE A 398 -16.13 18.32 -33.93
N GLU A 399 -15.80 19.44 -34.57
CA GLU A 399 -15.07 20.53 -33.95
C GLU A 399 -15.99 21.72 -33.70
N ALA A 400 -15.86 22.30 -32.51
CA ALA A 400 -16.62 23.49 -32.15
C ALA A 400 -16.19 24.76 -32.90
N VAL A 401 -15.09 24.73 -33.69
CA VAL A 401 -14.66 25.85 -34.54
C VAL A 401 -15.25 25.78 -35.95
N ASN A 402 -15.89 24.68 -36.33
CA ASN A 402 -16.38 24.52 -37.70
C ASN A 402 -17.64 23.66 -37.77
N GLN A 403 -18.80 24.33 -37.82
CA GLN A 403 -20.13 23.69 -37.75
C GLN A 403 -20.38 22.65 -38.85
N ASN A 404 -19.69 22.76 -40.00
CA ASN A 404 -19.97 21.96 -41.19
C ASN A 404 -18.87 20.96 -41.53
N LYS A 405 -17.80 20.86 -40.72
CA LYS A 405 -16.66 20.01 -41.04
C LYS A 405 -16.58 18.84 -40.07
N LYS A 406 -16.85 17.65 -40.61
CA LYS A 406 -16.41 16.39 -40.00
C LYS A 406 -14.89 16.34 -40.10
N VAL A 407 -14.21 16.28 -38.96
CA VAL A 407 -12.74 16.28 -38.89
C VAL A 407 -12.28 14.88 -38.52
N PHE A 408 -11.10 14.51 -39.03
CA PHE A 408 -10.53 13.20 -38.86
C PHE A 408 -9.36 13.25 -37.88
N LEU A 409 -9.42 12.41 -36.85
CA LEU A 409 -8.44 12.25 -35.79
C LEU A 409 -7.69 10.92 -35.99
N ASP A 410 -6.45 10.99 -36.44
CA ASP A 410 -5.58 9.83 -36.68
C ASP A 410 -5.21 9.08 -35.39
N PHE A 411 -5.28 7.75 -35.37
CA PHE A 411 -5.02 6.94 -34.17
C PHE A 411 -3.60 7.08 -33.64
N GLU A 412 -2.57 6.99 -34.49
CA GLU A 412 -1.18 7.03 -34.04
C GLU A 412 -0.85 8.33 -33.30
N LYS A 413 -1.29 9.45 -33.87
CA LYS A 413 -1.06 10.77 -33.27
C LYS A 413 -1.93 11.02 -32.05
N SER A 414 -3.19 10.59 -32.07
CA SER A 414 -4.13 10.93 -31.01
C SER A 414 -4.04 10.03 -29.79
N LEU A 415 -3.59 8.78 -29.94
CA LEU A 415 -3.45 7.86 -28.81
C LEU A 415 -2.50 8.44 -27.76
N SER A 416 -1.31 8.87 -28.18
CA SER A 416 -0.35 9.48 -27.26
C SER A 416 -0.89 10.76 -26.60
N GLN A 417 -1.62 11.59 -27.35
CA GLN A 417 -2.23 12.84 -26.85
C GLN A 417 -3.36 12.58 -25.83
N TYR A 418 -4.12 11.51 -26.04
CA TYR A 418 -5.17 11.06 -25.13
C TYR A 418 -4.57 10.49 -23.84
N GLU A 419 -3.53 9.67 -23.96
CA GLU A 419 -2.84 9.05 -22.83
C GLU A 419 -2.14 10.07 -21.94
N VAL A 420 -1.37 11.02 -22.51
CA VAL A 420 -0.67 12.04 -21.73
C VAL A 420 -1.62 13.01 -21.01
N PHE A 421 -2.86 13.13 -21.49
CA PHE A 421 -3.88 13.92 -20.81
C PHE A 421 -4.73 13.11 -19.81
N GLY A 422 -4.33 11.87 -19.53
CA GLY A 422 -4.95 11.00 -18.53
C GLY A 422 -6.25 10.35 -19.00
N ARG A 423 -6.36 10.06 -20.31
CA ARG A 423 -7.50 9.35 -20.92
C ARG A 423 -8.88 9.88 -20.52
N LYS A 424 -9.04 11.20 -20.41
CA LYS A 424 -10.31 11.81 -19.97
C LYS A 424 -11.39 11.64 -21.03
N ALA A 425 -12.54 11.11 -20.65
CA ALA A 425 -13.66 10.96 -21.57
C ALA A 425 -15.04 11.03 -20.89
N ILE A 426 -16.06 11.40 -21.65
CA ILE A 426 -17.47 11.34 -21.26
C ILE A 426 -18.22 10.52 -22.30
N LEU A 427 -18.98 9.53 -21.85
CA LEU A 427 -19.86 8.72 -22.69
C LEU A 427 -21.27 9.29 -22.66
N TYR A 428 -21.82 9.57 -23.84
CA TYR A 428 -23.21 9.96 -24.05
C TYR A 428 -23.98 8.78 -24.62
N LYS A 429 -24.50 7.93 -23.73
CA LYS A 429 -25.24 6.73 -24.11
C LYS A 429 -26.73 6.98 -24.32
#